data_AF-R0MB21-F1
#
_entry.id   AF-R0MB21-F1
#
_cell.length_a   1.000
_cell.length_b   1.000
_cell.length_c   1.000
_cell.angle_alpha   90.00
_cell.angle_beta   90.00
_cell.angle_gamma   90.00
#
_symmetry.space_group_name_H-M   'P 1'
#
loop_
_entity.id
_entity.type
_entity.pdbx_description
1 polymer ?
#
loop_
_entity_poly.entity_id
_entity_poly.type
_entity_poly.pdbx_seq_one_letter_code
_entity_poly.pdbx_strand_id
1 'polypeptide(L)'
;MNIDLAKSTLLDKNSHIAKKMRSLFYLRNIKTEESALILCEAFKDTSVLLKHEVAYVLGQMLLDCTIPVLIEVLNNENEDEIVRHEAGEALGNFPFSAKIAQILEKNIKSNSKPVSETCFIAFNKINLKRNDITVFNSRDPAYPLENVSFEEATRTFLSNENLYKRYEAMFFLRNLGS
;
A
#
# COMPACT_ATOMS: atom_id res chain seq x y z
N MET A 1 11.50 23.44 -6.22
CA MET A 1 12.18 22.13 -6.21
C MET A 1 12.09 21.55 -7.61
N ASN A 2 13.14 20.93 -8.13
CA ASN A 2 13.16 20.20 -9.40
C ASN A 2 13.48 18.71 -9.13
N ILE A 3 13.45 17.87 -10.15
CA ILE A 3 13.65 16.42 -9.99
C ILE A 3 15.06 16.07 -9.48
N ASP A 4 16.10 16.74 -9.98
CA ASP A 4 17.49 16.53 -9.56
C ASP A 4 17.74 16.88 -8.09
N LEU A 5 17.18 18.02 -7.65
CA LEU A 5 17.25 18.45 -6.26
C LEU A 5 16.48 17.51 -5.34
N ALA A 6 15.31 17.03 -5.79
CA ALA A 6 14.53 16.06 -5.03
C ALA A 6 15.26 14.72 -4.92
N LYS A 7 15.85 14.21 -6.02
CA LYS A 7 16.67 13.00 -6.04
C LYS A 7 17.85 13.11 -5.07
N SER A 8 18.67 14.16 -5.22
CA SER A 8 19.84 14.36 -4.37
C SER A 8 19.46 14.52 -2.89
N THR A 9 18.39 15.24 -2.57
CA THR A 9 17.91 15.41 -1.19
C THR A 9 17.36 14.11 -0.59
N LEU A 10 16.63 13.32 -1.38
CA LEU A 10 16.04 12.05 -0.94
C LEU A 10 17.10 10.99 -0.66
N LEU A 11 18.08 10.87 -1.55
CA LEU A 11 19.11 9.82 -1.50
C LEU A 11 20.34 10.20 -0.65
N ASP A 12 20.44 11.45 -0.18
CA ASP A 12 21.50 11.88 0.72
C ASP A 12 21.30 11.28 2.13
N LYS A 13 22.28 10.47 2.56
CA LYS A 13 22.29 9.82 3.89
C LYS A 13 22.27 10.83 5.05
N ASN A 14 22.77 12.04 4.83
CA ASN A 14 22.86 13.08 5.87
C ASN A 14 21.67 14.03 5.86
N SER A 15 20.79 13.94 4.87
CA SER A 15 19.62 14.80 4.76
C SER A 15 18.59 14.47 5.84
N HIS A 16 18.10 15.52 6.52
CA HIS A 16 17.10 15.37 7.57
C HIS A 16 15.80 14.75 7.03
N ILE A 17 15.16 13.87 7.80
CA ILE A 17 13.96 13.13 7.38
C ILE A 17 12.85 14.02 6.82
N ALA A 18 12.62 15.20 7.43
CA ALA A 18 11.63 16.16 6.94
C ALA A 18 11.92 16.67 5.50
N LYS A 19 13.20 16.82 5.11
CA LYS A 19 13.57 17.21 3.74
C LYS A 19 13.40 16.05 2.76
N LYS A 20 13.74 14.82 3.20
CA LYS A 20 13.49 13.60 2.43
C LYS A 20 11.99 13.42 2.16
N MET A 21 11.14 13.56 3.17
CA MET A 21 9.69 13.47 3.01
C MET A 21 9.13 14.50 2.04
N ARG A 22 9.59 15.77 2.10
CA ARG A 22 9.19 16.79 1.11
C ARG A 22 9.59 16.39 -0.31
N SER A 23 10.79 15.83 -0.49
CA SER A 23 11.29 15.38 -1.79
C SER A 23 10.50 14.17 -2.30
N LEU A 24 10.18 13.23 -1.41
CA LEU A 24 9.36 12.05 -1.68
C LEU A 24 7.97 12.45 -2.19
N PHE A 25 7.26 13.33 -1.48
CA PHE A 25 5.93 13.78 -1.91
C PHE A 25 5.96 14.61 -3.19
N TYR A 26 7.03 15.40 -3.40
CA TYR A 26 7.24 16.09 -4.66
C TYR A 26 7.41 15.11 -5.84
N LEU A 27 8.22 14.07 -5.69
CA LEU A 27 8.42 13.03 -6.71
C LEU A 27 7.12 12.25 -6.99
N ARG A 28 6.34 11.94 -5.94
CA ARG A 28 5.02 11.32 -6.09
C ARG A 28 4.06 12.20 -6.90
N ASN A 29 4.05 13.50 -6.66
CA ASN A 29 3.16 14.43 -7.34
C ASN A 29 3.53 14.66 -8.82
N ILE A 30 4.82 14.52 -9.19
CA ILE A 30 5.24 14.54 -10.60
C ILE A 30 4.71 13.31 -11.35
N LYS A 31 4.70 12.14 -10.71
CA LYS A 31 4.12 10.90 -11.23
C LYS A 31 4.66 10.50 -12.62
N THR A 32 5.98 10.55 -12.81
CA THR A 32 6.65 10.03 -14.01
C THR A 32 7.37 8.72 -13.69
N GLU A 33 7.69 7.95 -14.72
CA GLU A 33 8.52 6.75 -14.57
C GLU A 33 9.87 7.09 -13.91
N GLU A 34 10.51 8.18 -14.32
CA GLU A 34 11.74 8.69 -13.71
C GLU A 34 11.57 8.97 -12.21
N SER A 35 10.50 9.66 -11.81
CA SER A 35 10.27 9.99 -10.40
C SER A 35 9.99 8.75 -9.56
N ALA A 36 9.28 7.76 -10.11
CA ALA A 36 9.06 6.46 -9.49
C ALA A 36 10.34 5.65 -9.33
N LEU A 37 11.19 5.60 -10.34
CA LEU A 37 12.47 4.87 -10.24
C LEU A 37 13.41 5.51 -9.21
N ILE A 38 13.41 6.84 -9.09
CA ILE A 38 14.13 7.54 -8.00
C ILE A 38 13.60 7.14 -6.63
N LEU A 39 12.27 7.06 -6.47
CA LEU A 39 11.66 6.60 -5.23
C LEU A 39 12.05 5.15 -4.91
N CYS A 40 12.09 4.26 -5.91
CA CYS A 40 12.56 2.89 -5.73
C CYS A 40 14.02 2.82 -5.21
N GLU A 41 14.91 3.73 -5.64
CA GLU A 41 16.28 3.78 -5.12
C GLU A 41 16.33 4.04 -3.60
N ALA A 42 15.33 4.72 -3.03
CA ALA A 42 15.27 5.08 -1.62
C ALA A 42 14.97 3.90 -0.67
N PHE A 43 14.62 2.72 -1.18
CA PHE A 43 14.56 1.48 -0.36
C PHE A 43 15.93 1.07 0.21
N LYS A 44 17.03 1.66 -0.27
CA LYS A 44 18.39 1.46 0.27
C LYS A 44 18.67 2.29 1.53
N ASP A 45 17.74 3.16 1.94
CA ASP A 45 17.87 3.96 3.16
C ASP A 45 17.74 3.09 4.42
N THR A 46 18.29 3.56 5.54
CA THR A 46 18.21 2.86 6.82
C THR A 46 16.93 3.18 7.59
N SER A 47 16.21 4.25 7.22
CA SER A 47 14.97 4.66 7.88
C SER A 47 13.79 3.78 7.47
N VAL A 48 13.29 2.96 8.40
CA VAL A 48 12.04 2.19 8.25
C VAL A 48 10.87 3.10 7.85
N LEU A 49 10.73 4.24 8.53
CA LEU A 49 9.70 5.24 8.24
C LEU A 49 9.76 5.73 6.78
N LEU A 50 10.96 6.06 6.28
CA LEU A 50 11.10 6.51 4.90
C LEU A 50 10.75 5.40 3.92
N LYS A 51 11.24 4.18 4.14
CA LYS A 51 10.99 3.05 3.24
C LYS A 51 9.52 2.65 3.19
N HIS A 52 8.84 2.67 4.34
CA HIS A 52 7.39 2.54 4.41
C HIS A 52 6.72 3.62 3.55
N GLU A 53 7.05 4.89 3.76
CA GLU A 53 6.44 5.98 3.01
C GLU A 53 6.71 5.89 1.50
N VAL A 54 7.88 5.38 1.09
CA VAL A 54 8.19 5.08 -0.31
C VAL A 54 7.21 4.07 -0.86
N ALA A 55 7.02 2.91 -0.21
CA ALA A 55 6.07 1.90 -0.66
C ALA A 55 4.64 2.48 -0.77
N TYR A 56 4.21 3.24 0.23
CA TYR A 56 2.91 3.91 0.26
C TYR A 56 2.71 4.79 -0.98
N VAL A 57 3.66 5.70 -1.27
CA VAL A 57 3.52 6.59 -2.42
C VAL A 57 3.63 5.88 -3.75
N LEU A 58 4.43 4.82 -3.86
CA LEU A 58 4.46 3.99 -5.08
C LEU A 58 3.10 3.31 -5.34
N GLY A 59 2.43 2.85 -4.28
CA GLY A 59 1.06 2.34 -4.34
C GLY A 59 0.01 3.40 -4.73
N GLN A 60 0.26 4.68 -4.47
CA GLN A 60 -0.59 5.78 -4.96
C GLN A 60 -0.29 6.13 -6.43
N MET A 61 0.97 6.00 -6.84
CA MET A 61 1.43 6.32 -8.20
C MET A 61 0.94 5.30 -9.22
N LEU A 62 0.87 4.01 -8.87
CA LEU A 62 0.41 2.93 -9.75
C LEU A 62 1.16 2.88 -11.09
N LEU A 63 2.49 3.08 -11.05
CA LEU A 63 3.34 2.96 -12.23
C LEU A 63 3.95 1.55 -12.28
N ASP A 64 3.70 0.82 -13.37
CA ASP A 64 4.07 -0.59 -13.52
C ASP A 64 5.59 -0.84 -13.38
N CYS A 65 6.42 0.16 -13.69
CA CYS A 65 7.87 0.09 -13.51
C CYS A 65 8.30 -0.18 -12.05
N THR A 66 7.42 0.08 -11.08
CA THR A 66 7.69 -0.07 -9.63
C THR A 66 7.32 -1.47 -9.11
N ILE A 67 6.49 -2.22 -9.83
CA ILE A 67 5.99 -3.55 -9.43
C ILE A 67 7.14 -4.51 -9.08
N PRO A 68 8.22 -4.63 -9.88
CA PRO A 68 9.32 -5.53 -9.55
C PRO A 68 9.95 -5.22 -8.18
N VAL A 69 10.15 -3.95 -7.86
CA VAL A 69 10.76 -3.51 -6.60
C VAL A 69 9.80 -3.74 -5.42
N LEU A 70 8.50 -3.46 -5.58
CA LEU A 70 7.51 -3.75 -4.55
C LEU A 70 7.44 -5.26 -4.22
N ILE A 71 7.52 -6.12 -5.24
CA ILE A 71 7.57 -7.58 -5.06
C ILE A 71 8.86 -8.00 -4.34
N GLU A 72 10.01 -7.40 -4.68
CA GLU A 72 11.29 -7.65 -4.01
C GLU A 72 11.20 -7.28 -2.52
N VAL A 73 10.72 -6.08 -2.19
CA VAL A 73 10.56 -5.59 -0.83
C VAL A 73 9.62 -6.51 -0.03
N LEU A 74 8.45 -6.86 -0.56
CA LEU A 74 7.49 -7.74 0.12
C LEU A 74 8.09 -9.11 0.47
N ASN A 75 8.87 -9.71 -0.44
CA ASN A 75 9.48 -11.02 -0.25
C ASN A 75 10.82 -11.00 0.53
N ASN A 76 11.36 -9.83 0.86
CA ASN A 76 12.62 -9.73 1.58
C ASN A 76 12.42 -9.96 3.08
N GLU A 77 12.67 -11.18 3.57
CA GLU A 77 12.54 -11.52 4.99
C GLU A 77 13.54 -10.79 5.91
N ASN A 78 14.55 -10.11 5.36
CA ASN A 78 15.47 -9.26 6.12
C ASN A 78 15.01 -7.79 6.18
N GLU A 79 13.93 -7.44 5.50
CA GLU A 79 13.32 -6.11 5.56
C GLU A 79 12.34 -6.04 6.74
N ASP A 80 12.22 -4.84 7.31
CA ASP A 80 11.29 -4.56 8.41
C ASP A 80 9.85 -4.87 7.99
N GLU A 81 9.10 -5.53 8.88
CA GLU A 81 7.73 -5.97 8.58
C GLU A 81 6.78 -4.81 8.25
N ILE A 82 7.08 -3.59 8.75
CA ILE A 82 6.33 -2.39 8.44
C ILE A 82 6.49 -1.98 6.97
N VAL A 83 7.71 -2.05 6.46
CA VAL A 83 7.99 -1.75 5.05
C VAL A 83 7.39 -2.84 4.15
N ARG A 84 7.47 -4.10 4.58
CA ARG A 84 6.93 -5.23 3.83
C ARG A 84 5.41 -5.20 3.74
N HIS A 85 4.69 -4.88 4.83
CA HIS A 85 3.23 -4.77 4.75
C HIS A 85 2.84 -3.68 3.77
N GLU A 86 3.54 -2.55 3.79
CA GLU A 86 3.22 -1.40 2.94
C GLU A 86 3.46 -1.72 1.46
N ALA A 87 4.51 -2.50 1.15
CA ALA A 87 4.71 -3.03 -0.20
C ALA A 87 3.57 -3.98 -0.63
N GLY A 88 3.05 -4.81 0.28
CA GLY A 88 1.89 -5.67 0.03
C GLY A 88 0.61 -4.86 -0.22
N GLU A 89 0.36 -3.81 0.56
CA GLU A 89 -0.78 -2.92 0.37
C GLU A 89 -0.68 -2.14 -0.95
N ALA A 90 0.51 -1.61 -1.25
CA ALA A 90 0.80 -0.93 -2.51
C ALA A 90 0.49 -1.82 -3.71
N LEU A 91 0.92 -3.09 -3.69
CA LEU A 91 0.59 -4.08 -4.72
C LEU A 91 -0.93 -4.32 -4.84
N GLY A 92 -1.66 -4.32 -3.72
CA GLY A 92 -3.13 -4.42 -3.69
C GLY A 92 -3.88 -3.23 -4.31
N ASN A 93 -3.20 -2.11 -4.59
CA ASN A 93 -3.79 -0.94 -5.26
C ASN A 93 -3.68 -0.99 -6.79
N PHE A 94 -2.83 -1.87 -7.34
CA PHE A 94 -2.71 -2.04 -8.78
C PHE A 94 -3.95 -2.73 -9.38
N PRO A 95 -4.28 -2.48 -10.66
CA PRO A 95 -5.23 -3.29 -11.39
C PRO A 95 -4.87 -4.79 -11.33
N PHE A 96 -5.88 -5.64 -11.53
CA PHE A 96 -5.70 -7.08 -11.46
C PHE A 96 -4.56 -7.56 -12.38
N SER A 97 -3.63 -8.31 -11.78
CA SER A 97 -2.55 -9.00 -12.46
C SER A 97 -2.38 -10.37 -11.82
N ALA A 98 -2.36 -11.42 -12.64
CA ALA A 98 -2.16 -12.79 -12.15
C ALA A 98 -0.85 -12.93 -11.36
N LYS A 99 0.20 -12.23 -11.79
CA LYS A 99 1.49 -12.19 -11.10
C LYS A 99 1.36 -11.55 -9.70
N ILE A 100 0.67 -10.42 -9.59
CA ILE A 100 0.46 -9.75 -8.31
C ILE A 100 -0.38 -10.64 -7.39
N ALA A 101 -1.48 -11.18 -7.88
CA ALA A 101 -2.35 -12.07 -7.11
C ALA A 101 -1.58 -13.29 -6.54
N GLN A 102 -0.75 -13.95 -7.35
CA GLN A 102 0.08 -15.07 -6.91
C GLN A 102 1.09 -14.67 -5.82
N ILE A 103 1.72 -13.50 -5.95
CA ILE A 103 2.68 -13.01 -4.95
C ILE A 103 1.97 -12.67 -3.63
N LEU A 104 0.81 -12.03 -3.68
CA LEU A 104 0.01 -11.74 -2.49
C LEU A 104 -0.45 -13.03 -1.82
N GLU A 105 -0.99 -13.99 -2.58
CA GLU A 105 -1.43 -15.30 -2.08
C GLU A 105 -0.31 -16.05 -1.34
N LYS A 106 0.89 -16.07 -1.93
CA LYS A 106 2.08 -16.68 -1.31
C LYS A 106 2.38 -16.05 0.05
N ASN A 107 2.31 -14.73 0.15
CA ASN A 107 2.68 -13.99 1.36
C ASN A 107 1.59 -13.98 2.45
N ILE A 108 0.39 -14.50 2.18
CA ILE A 108 -0.62 -14.78 3.23
C ILE A 108 -0.05 -15.71 4.32
N LYS A 109 0.89 -16.59 3.97
CA LYS A 109 1.55 -17.52 4.91
C LYS A 109 2.82 -16.96 5.55
N SER A 110 3.07 -15.64 5.43
CA SER A 110 4.22 -15.01 6.07
C SER A 110 4.21 -15.23 7.59
N ASN A 111 5.40 -15.37 8.18
CA ASN A 111 5.55 -15.43 9.63
C ASN A 111 5.32 -14.07 10.30
N SER A 112 5.40 -12.98 9.53
CA SER A 112 5.02 -11.65 10.01
C SER A 112 3.51 -11.48 9.90
N LYS A 113 2.88 -11.22 11.05
CA LYS A 113 1.44 -11.05 11.16
C LYS A 113 0.93 -9.85 10.35
N PRO A 114 1.54 -8.64 10.41
CA PRO A 114 1.18 -7.53 9.53
C PRO A 114 1.24 -7.88 8.05
N VAL A 115 2.32 -8.55 7.60
CA VAL A 115 2.47 -8.93 6.19
C VAL A 115 1.41 -9.93 5.76
N SER A 116 1.18 -10.97 6.57
CA SER A 116 0.16 -12.00 6.34
C SER A 116 -1.24 -11.39 6.20
N GLU A 117 -1.63 -10.52 7.14
CA GLU A 117 -2.94 -9.88 7.17
C GLU A 117 -3.13 -8.91 6.00
N THR A 118 -2.15 -8.06 5.71
CA THR A 118 -2.21 -7.14 4.57
C THR A 118 -2.28 -7.88 3.25
N CYS A 119 -1.49 -8.94 3.06
CA CYS A 119 -1.54 -9.75 1.84
C CYS A 119 -2.88 -10.47 1.70
N PHE A 120 -3.48 -10.93 2.80
CA PHE A 120 -4.82 -11.52 2.78
C PHE A 120 -5.86 -10.51 2.31
N ILE A 121 -5.84 -9.29 2.85
CA ILE A 121 -6.77 -8.23 2.45
C ILE A 121 -6.56 -7.85 0.97
N ALA A 122 -5.32 -7.57 0.58
CA ALA A 122 -4.95 -7.19 -0.78
C ALA A 122 -5.29 -8.27 -1.81
N PHE A 123 -5.08 -9.56 -1.48
CA PHE A 123 -5.44 -10.68 -2.33
C PHE A 123 -6.95 -10.78 -2.55
N ASN A 124 -7.75 -10.65 -1.48
CA ASN A 124 -9.21 -10.65 -1.62
C ASN A 124 -9.68 -9.46 -2.47
N LYS A 125 -9.16 -8.26 -2.21
CA LYS A 125 -9.46 -7.05 -2.99
C LYS A 125 -9.14 -7.21 -4.47
N ILE A 126 -7.92 -7.62 -4.83
CA ILE A 126 -7.49 -7.65 -6.23
C ILE A 126 -8.28 -8.68 -7.05
N ASN A 127 -8.70 -9.79 -6.43
CA ASN A 127 -9.49 -10.84 -7.10
C ASN A 127 -10.91 -10.41 -7.45
N LEU A 128 -11.42 -9.32 -6.86
CA LEU A 128 -12.68 -8.71 -7.28
C LEU A 128 -12.57 -8.02 -8.64
N LYS A 129 -11.36 -7.84 -9.18
CA LYS A 129 -11.08 -7.17 -10.46
C LYS A 129 -11.69 -5.77 -10.56
N ARG A 130 -11.82 -5.11 -9.42
CA ARG A 130 -12.24 -3.72 -9.25
C ARG A 130 -11.03 -2.90 -8.77
N ASN A 131 -10.97 -1.62 -9.13
CA ASN A 131 -9.95 -0.70 -8.62
C ASN A 131 -10.53 0.70 -8.41
N ASP A 132 -11.65 0.75 -7.70
CA ASP A 132 -12.45 1.96 -7.56
C ASP A 132 -11.77 2.95 -6.59
N ILE A 133 -11.88 4.24 -6.89
CA ILE A 133 -11.54 5.31 -5.95
C ILE A 133 -12.80 5.65 -5.18
N THR A 134 -12.70 5.72 -3.86
CA THR A 134 -13.84 6.01 -2.99
C THR A 134 -14.22 7.48 -3.02
N VAL A 135 -15.36 7.82 -2.41
CA VAL A 135 -15.80 9.23 -2.23
C VAL A 135 -14.81 10.07 -1.42
N PHE A 136 -13.88 9.43 -0.69
CA PHE A 136 -12.82 10.09 0.07
C PHE A 136 -11.50 10.21 -0.72
N ASN A 137 -11.54 9.96 -2.03
CA ASN A 137 -10.37 9.98 -2.91
C ASN A 137 -9.26 9.00 -2.46
N SER A 138 -9.65 7.89 -1.83
CA SER A 138 -8.77 6.81 -1.38
C SER A 138 -8.99 5.52 -2.17
N ARG A 139 -7.99 4.63 -2.18
CA ARG A 139 -8.16 3.23 -2.57
C ARG A 139 -8.18 2.41 -1.30
N ASP A 140 -9.38 2.11 -0.82
CA ASP A 140 -9.51 1.38 0.44
C ASP A 140 -9.03 -0.08 0.28
N PRO A 141 -8.46 -0.68 1.34
CA PRO A 141 -8.07 -2.09 1.35
C PRO A 141 -9.22 -3.08 1.13
N ALA A 142 -10.47 -2.70 1.39
CA ALA A 142 -11.66 -3.51 1.09
C ALA A 142 -12.81 -2.62 0.60
N TYR A 143 -13.72 -3.21 -0.20
CA TYR A 143 -14.94 -2.53 -0.60
C TYR A 143 -15.95 -2.54 0.55
N PRO A 144 -16.79 -1.50 0.71
CA PRO A 144 -17.82 -1.52 1.74
C PRO A 144 -18.81 -2.66 1.50
N LEU A 145 -19.39 -3.22 2.58
CA LEU A 145 -20.56 -4.09 2.46
C LEU A 145 -21.68 -3.38 1.67
N GLU A 146 -22.47 -4.16 0.94
CA GLU A 146 -23.59 -3.65 0.14
C GLU A 146 -24.90 -4.27 0.67
N ASN A 147 -25.99 -3.50 0.67
CA ASN A 147 -27.34 -3.96 1.01
C ASN A 147 -27.49 -4.57 2.42
N VAL A 148 -26.78 -4.03 3.42
CA VAL A 148 -26.86 -4.44 4.84
C VAL A 148 -27.37 -3.31 5.73
N SER A 149 -27.92 -3.64 6.89
CA SER A 149 -28.31 -2.65 7.91
C SER A 149 -27.11 -2.16 8.73
N PHE A 150 -27.28 -1.04 9.44
CA PHE A 150 -26.29 -0.55 10.40
C PHE A 150 -25.98 -1.59 11.49
N GLU A 151 -27.01 -2.26 12.01
CA GLU A 151 -26.89 -3.30 13.03
C GLU A 151 -26.14 -4.52 12.51
N GLU A 152 -26.39 -4.94 11.27
CA GLU A 152 -25.70 -6.06 10.61
C GLU A 152 -24.23 -5.76 10.37
N ALA A 153 -23.90 -4.57 9.87
CA ALA A 153 -22.52 -4.14 9.67
C ALA A 153 -21.77 -4.02 11.01
N THR A 154 -22.40 -3.45 12.04
CA THR A 154 -21.82 -3.35 13.39
C THR A 154 -21.53 -4.74 13.97
N ARG A 155 -22.48 -5.68 13.84
CA ARG A 155 -22.29 -7.07 14.27
C ARG A 155 -21.10 -7.71 13.55
N THR A 156 -21.00 -7.52 12.23
CA THR A 156 -19.90 -8.06 11.42
C THR A 156 -18.56 -7.48 11.86
N PHE A 157 -18.46 -6.17 12.03
CA PHE A 157 -17.23 -5.48 12.45
C PHE A 157 -16.69 -5.97 13.81
N LEU A 158 -17.59 -6.20 14.76
CA LEU A 158 -17.28 -6.65 16.13
C LEU A 158 -17.19 -8.18 16.28
N SER A 159 -17.41 -8.94 15.21
CA SER A 159 -17.38 -10.41 15.24
C SER A 159 -15.96 -10.99 15.11
N ASN A 160 -15.88 -12.32 15.18
CA ASN A 160 -14.68 -13.12 14.86
C ASN A 160 -14.61 -13.52 13.38
N GLU A 161 -15.37 -12.85 12.50
CA GLU A 161 -15.24 -13.02 11.05
C GLU A 161 -13.81 -12.73 10.57
N ASN A 162 -13.49 -13.20 9.37
CA ASN A 162 -12.18 -12.93 8.78
C ASN A 162 -11.94 -11.43 8.61
N LEU A 163 -10.66 -11.03 8.63
CA LEU A 163 -10.26 -9.63 8.65
C LEU A 163 -10.80 -8.83 7.45
N TYR A 164 -10.90 -9.46 6.27
CA TYR A 164 -11.44 -8.82 5.07
C TYR A 164 -12.92 -8.44 5.28
N LYS A 165 -13.75 -9.38 5.75
CA LYS A 165 -15.18 -9.12 6.07
C LYS A 165 -15.35 -8.02 7.10
N ARG A 166 -14.49 -7.97 8.11
CA ARG A 166 -14.49 -6.90 9.13
C ARG A 166 -14.11 -5.54 8.52
N TYR A 167 -13.19 -5.51 7.55
CA TYR A 167 -12.84 -4.29 6.81
C TYR A 167 -13.98 -3.83 5.92
N GLU A 168 -14.68 -4.74 5.22
CA GLU A 168 -15.87 -4.38 4.42
C GLU A 168 -16.94 -3.72 5.31
N ALA A 169 -17.16 -4.25 6.51
CA ALA A 169 -18.08 -3.68 7.49
C ALA A 169 -17.60 -2.30 8.00
N MET A 170 -16.31 -2.16 8.32
CA MET A 170 -15.71 -0.90 8.75
C MET A 170 -15.89 0.21 7.69
N PHE A 171 -15.61 -0.09 6.41
CA PHE A 171 -15.76 0.89 5.34
C PHE A 171 -17.22 1.23 5.05
N PHE A 172 -18.14 0.26 5.16
CA PHE A 172 -19.57 0.57 5.11
C PHE A 172 -19.98 1.55 6.22
N LEU A 173 -19.59 1.27 7.48
CA LEU A 173 -19.91 2.13 8.62
C LEU A 173 -19.31 3.53 8.49
N ARG A 174 -18.06 3.65 8.01
CA ARG A 174 -17.44 4.95 7.69
C ARG A 174 -18.26 5.74 6.67
N ASN A 175 -18.72 5.07 5.60
CA ASN A 175 -19.45 5.70 4.50
C ASN A 175 -20.87 6.14 4.88
N LEU A 176 -21.46 5.61 5.96
CA LEU A 176 -22.74 6.10 6.47
C LEU A 176 -22.64 7.50 7.10
N GLY A 177 -21.45 7.88 7.59
CA GLY A 177 -21.22 9.16 8.24
C GLY A 177 -20.81 10.30 7.30
N SER A 178 -20.75 10.06 5.99
CA SER A 178 -20.41 11.06 4.95
C SER A 178 -21.59 11.68 4.25
#